data_AF-A0A524FRL7-F1
#
_entry.id   AF-A0A524FRL7-F1
#
_cell.length_a   1.000
_cell.length_b   1.000
_cell.length_c   1.000
_cell.angle_alpha   90.00
_cell.angle_beta   90.00
_cell.angle_gamma   90.00
#
_symmetry.space_group_name_H-M   'P 1'
#
loop_
_entity.id
_entity.type
_entity.pdbx_description
1 polymer ?
#
loop_
_entity_poly.entity_id
_entity_poly.type
_entity_poly.pdbx_seq_one_letter_code
_entity_poly.pdbx_strand_id
1 'polypeptide(L)'
;MTEESGAPVHRSEDYINLGSLFRSSATVMFVVQIVAVIAMIGALAAYFVGDVYFALAGDMKILALLLASIVVLVIFLAAISAFVRFSRRIGDAVVGPGIEEVRMDTPRVKGVVVLYALLVLMMTITGIYTWYLVDSNILAPWAIGLNSISLRVFGLAMGAFIICLLIQVIIAIVGRSATKVIIEVLDGDDSEFLD
;
A
#
# COMPACT_ATOMS: atom_id res chain seq x y z
N MET A 1 -13.46 5.47 58.14
CA MET A 1 -12.73 4.21 57.86
C MET A 1 -13.59 3.38 56.93
N THR A 2 -13.23 3.37 55.65
CA THR A 2 -13.41 2.26 54.70
C THR A 2 -12.58 2.61 53.48
N GLU A 3 -11.59 1.77 53.24
CA GLU A 3 -10.58 1.82 52.19
C GLU A 3 -11.14 1.47 50.81
N GLU A 4 -10.43 1.98 49.81
CA GLU A 4 -10.19 1.43 48.46
C GLU A 4 -11.37 1.03 47.56
N SER A 5 -11.53 1.82 46.49
CA SER A 5 -11.48 1.25 45.13
C SER A 5 -11.00 2.33 44.17
N GLY A 6 -9.70 2.59 44.22
CA GLY A 6 -8.99 3.28 43.15
C GLY A 6 -8.82 2.32 41.98
N ALA A 7 -9.86 2.12 41.17
CA ALA A 7 -9.67 1.56 39.85
C ALA A 7 -8.91 2.62 39.03
N PRO A 8 -7.65 2.39 38.62
CA PRO A 8 -7.00 3.31 37.71
C PRO A 8 -7.78 3.26 36.40
N VAL A 9 -8.42 4.38 36.04
CA VAL A 9 -8.95 4.60 34.71
C VAL A 9 -7.74 4.54 33.78
N HIS A 10 -7.50 3.37 33.17
CA HIS A 10 -6.42 3.15 32.23
C HIS A 10 -6.59 4.15 31.09
N ARG A 11 -5.72 5.16 31.05
CA ARG A 11 -5.66 6.16 29.99
C ARG A 11 -5.37 5.43 28.68
N SER A 12 -6.28 5.53 27.73
CA SER A 12 -6.08 5.09 26.34
C SER A 12 -4.97 5.86 25.60
N GLU A 13 -4.19 6.70 26.29
CA GLU A 13 -3.13 7.53 25.72
C GLU A 13 -1.77 6.78 25.65
N ASP A 14 -1.58 5.68 26.39
CA ASP A 14 -0.28 4.97 26.49
C ASP A 14 -0.14 3.74 25.57
N TYR A 15 -1.19 3.39 24.82
CA TYR A 15 -1.22 2.23 23.93
C TYR A 15 -1.54 2.66 22.50
N ILE A 16 -0.56 2.56 21.59
CA ILE A 16 -0.78 2.73 20.15
C ILE A 16 -0.89 1.36 19.50
N ASN A 17 -2.02 1.11 18.85
CA ASN A 17 -2.30 -0.13 18.15
C ASN A 17 -1.59 -0.15 16.78
N LEU A 18 -0.26 -0.30 16.80
CA LEU A 18 0.63 -0.30 15.63
C LEU A 18 0.23 -1.38 14.62
N GLY A 19 -0.22 -2.55 15.08
CA GLY A 19 -0.68 -3.64 14.21
C GLY A 19 -1.85 -3.23 13.31
N SER A 20 -2.84 -2.52 13.86
CA SER A 20 -3.98 -2.02 13.08
C SER A 20 -3.59 -0.96 12.03
N LEU A 21 -2.63 -0.08 12.37
CA LEU A 21 -2.12 0.96 11.46
C LEU A 21 -1.36 0.36 10.28
N PHE A 22 -0.47 -0.61 10.53
CA PHE A 22 0.26 -1.30 9.47
C PHE A 22 -0.68 -2.11 8.56
N ARG A 23 -1.65 -2.81 9.14
CA ARG A 23 -2.66 -3.58 8.37
C ARG A 23 -3.50 -2.67 7.48
N SER A 24 -3.97 -1.54 8.02
CA SER A 24 -4.76 -0.57 7.26
C SER A 24 -3.95 0.06 6.13
N SER A 25 -2.73 0.52 6.42
CA SER A 25 -1.83 1.11 5.42
C SER A 25 -1.47 0.13 4.28
N ALA A 26 -1.12 -1.12 4.62
CA ALA A 26 -0.82 -2.14 3.62
C ALA A 26 -2.03 -2.46 2.73
N THR A 27 -3.24 -2.48 3.31
CA THR A 27 -4.50 -2.70 2.57
C THR A 27 -4.77 -1.55 1.59
N VAL A 28 -4.59 -0.30 2.01
CA VAL A 28 -4.78 0.88 1.14
C VAL A 28 -3.80 0.84 -0.04
N MET A 29 -2.50 0.59 0.23
CA MET A 29 -1.49 0.48 -0.83
C MET A 29 -1.82 -0.64 -1.83
N PHE A 30 -2.39 -1.75 -1.34
CA PHE A 30 -2.81 -2.86 -2.19
C PHE A 30 -4.00 -2.51 -3.09
N VAL A 31 -4.98 -1.76 -2.57
CA VAL A 31 -6.08 -1.24 -3.40
C VAL A 31 -5.53 -0.32 -4.49
N VAL A 32 -4.60 0.58 -4.16
CA VAL A 32 -3.99 1.49 -5.14
C VAL A 32 -3.26 0.70 -6.24
N GLN A 33 -2.55 -0.38 -5.89
CA GLN A 33 -1.92 -1.25 -6.90
C GLN A 33 -2.93 -1.91 -7.83
N ILE A 34 -4.05 -2.42 -7.31
CA ILE A 34 -5.09 -3.03 -8.14
C ILE A 34 -5.65 -2.00 -9.12
N VAL A 35 -5.99 -0.80 -8.64
CA VAL A 35 -6.49 0.29 -9.49
C VAL A 35 -5.44 0.69 -10.54
N ALA A 36 -4.17 0.76 -10.15
CA ALA A 36 -3.07 1.04 -11.07
C ALA A 36 -2.94 -0.03 -12.16
N VAL A 37 -3.06 -1.32 -11.82
CA VAL A 37 -3.03 -2.42 -12.80
C VAL A 37 -4.21 -2.34 -13.76
N ILE A 38 -5.42 -2.07 -13.27
CA ILE A 38 -6.60 -1.86 -14.11
C ILE A 38 -6.37 -0.69 -15.08
N ALA A 39 -5.84 0.43 -14.58
CA ALA A 39 -5.52 1.59 -15.40
C ALA A 39 -4.43 1.28 -16.45
N MET A 40 -3.40 0.52 -16.10
CA MET A 40 -2.37 0.07 -17.04
C MET A 40 -2.95 -0.80 -18.16
N ILE A 41 -3.79 -1.79 -17.82
CA ILE A 41 -4.43 -2.67 -18.80
C ILE A 41 -5.36 -1.86 -19.71
N GLY A 42 -6.18 -0.98 -19.14
CA GLY A 42 -7.09 -0.12 -19.90
C GLY A 42 -6.35 0.83 -20.83
N ALA A 43 -5.26 1.45 -20.37
CA ALA A 43 -4.42 2.31 -21.18
C ALA A 43 -3.76 1.55 -22.35
N LEU A 44 -3.24 0.34 -22.10
CA LEU A 44 -2.65 -0.50 -23.14
C LEU A 44 -3.71 -0.93 -24.17
N ALA A 45 -4.90 -1.36 -23.71
CA ALA A 45 -6.00 -1.72 -24.58
C ALA A 45 -6.45 -0.53 -25.44
N ALA A 46 -6.59 0.66 -24.86
CA ALA A 46 -6.94 1.87 -25.59
C ALA A 46 -5.89 2.25 -26.65
N TYR A 47 -4.60 2.05 -26.35
CA TYR A 47 -3.52 2.29 -27.31
C TYR A 47 -3.61 1.37 -28.54
N PHE A 48 -3.90 0.08 -28.35
CA PHE A 48 -3.97 -0.87 -29.47
C PHE A 48 -5.32 -0.86 -30.22
N VAL A 49 -6.41 -0.60 -29.53
CA VAL A 49 -7.77 -0.70 -30.09
C VAL A 49 -8.24 0.62 -30.71
N GLY A 50 -7.64 1.75 -30.37
CA GLY A 50 -8.08 3.09 -30.78
C GLY A 50 -8.33 3.22 -32.29
N ASP A 51 -7.32 2.93 -33.10
CA ASP A 51 -7.42 3.10 -34.57
C ASP A 51 -8.44 2.14 -35.20
N VAL A 52 -8.47 0.90 -34.73
CA VAL A 52 -9.43 -0.13 -35.18
C VAL A 52 -10.86 0.28 -34.81
N TYR A 53 -11.07 0.85 -33.62
CA TYR A 53 -12.37 1.27 -33.16
C TYR A 53 -12.93 2.41 -34.00
N PHE A 54 -12.12 3.42 -34.33
CA PHE A 54 -12.58 4.56 -35.12
C PHE A 54 -12.92 4.18 -36.57
N ALA A 55 -12.25 3.15 -37.12
CA ALA A 55 -12.50 2.63 -38.46
C ALA A 55 -13.80 1.80 -38.60
N LEU A 56 -14.43 1.38 -37.49
CA LEU A 56 -15.65 0.59 -37.51
C LEU A 56 -16.89 1.40 -37.93
N ALA A 57 -17.85 0.71 -38.56
CA ALA A 57 -19.19 1.24 -38.79
C ALA A 57 -19.92 1.54 -37.47
N GLY A 58 -20.88 2.48 -37.50
CA GLY A 58 -21.57 2.97 -36.29
C GLY A 58 -22.16 1.85 -35.42
N ASP A 59 -22.85 0.89 -36.02
CA ASP A 59 -23.49 -0.21 -35.28
C ASP A 59 -22.46 -1.14 -34.63
N MET A 60 -21.34 -1.37 -35.32
CA MET A 60 -20.23 -2.18 -34.81
C MET A 60 -19.50 -1.50 -33.65
N LYS A 61 -19.48 -0.16 -33.61
CA LYS A 61 -18.96 0.60 -32.46
C LYS A 61 -19.81 0.39 -31.21
N ILE A 62 -21.13 0.40 -31.35
CA ILE A 62 -22.06 0.14 -30.24
C ILE A 62 -21.85 -1.29 -29.71
N LEU A 63 -21.77 -2.28 -30.62
CA LEU A 63 -21.49 -3.67 -30.24
C LEU A 63 -20.12 -3.80 -29.53
N ALA A 64 -19.08 -3.15 -30.05
CA ALA A 64 -17.75 -3.16 -29.44
C ALA A 64 -17.75 -2.53 -28.05
N LEU A 65 -18.48 -1.42 -27.83
CA LEU A 65 -18.64 -0.79 -26.52
C LEU A 65 -19.38 -1.70 -25.53
N LEU A 66 -20.46 -2.35 -25.97
CA LEU A 66 -21.20 -3.31 -25.15
C LEU A 66 -20.31 -4.48 -24.73
N LEU A 67 -19.56 -5.07 -25.67
CA LEU A 67 -18.64 -6.17 -25.36
C LEU A 67 -17.49 -5.71 -24.45
N ALA A 68 -16.92 -4.53 -24.70
CA ALA A 68 -15.89 -3.95 -23.84
C ALA A 68 -16.41 -3.72 -22.41
N SER A 69 -17.66 -3.27 -22.23
CA SER A 69 -18.26 -3.09 -20.91
C SER A 69 -18.36 -4.40 -20.11
N ILE A 70 -18.68 -5.51 -20.79
CA ILE A 70 -18.73 -6.84 -20.18
C ILE A 70 -17.32 -7.26 -19.75
N VAL A 71 -16.33 -7.06 -20.62
CA VAL A 71 -14.93 -7.38 -20.32
C VAL A 71 -14.42 -6.56 -19.12
N VAL A 72 -14.71 -5.27 -19.09
CA VAL A 72 -14.37 -4.38 -17.96
C VAL A 72 -15.01 -4.86 -16.67
N LEU A 73 -16.30 -5.25 -16.71
CA LEU A 73 -16.99 -5.81 -15.56
C LEU A 73 -16.30 -7.07 -15.05
N VAL A 74 -15.97 -8.02 -15.94
CA VAL A 74 -15.27 -9.26 -15.58
C VAL A 74 -13.90 -8.98 -14.94
N ILE A 75 -13.11 -8.06 -15.51
CA ILE A 75 -11.82 -7.65 -14.95
C ILE A 75 -12.02 -7.06 -13.55
N PHE A 76 -13.04 -6.24 -13.34
CA PHE A 76 -13.34 -5.64 -12.04
C PHE A 76 -13.74 -6.70 -10.99
N LEU A 77 -14.56 -7.68 -11.36
CA LEU A 77 -14.89 -8.80 -10.47
C LEU A 77 -13.65 -9.65 -10.14
N ALA A 78 -12.79 -9.92 -11.12
CA ALA A 78 -11.54 -10.64 -10.91
C ALA A 78 -10.61 -9.87 -9.96
N ALA A 79 -10.53 -8.54 -10.12
CA ALA A 79 -9.77 -7.67 -9.24
C ALA A 79 -10.29 -7.68 -7.80
N ILE A 80 -11.62 -7.64 -7.59
CA ILE A 80 -12.23 -7.77 -6.25
C ILE A 80 -11.94 -9.16 -5.66
N SER A 81 -12.04 -10.22 -6.47
CA SER A 81 -11.76 -11.59 -6.02
C SER A 81 -10.31 -11.74 -5.56
N ALA A 82 -9.37 -11.17 -6.34
CA ALA A 82 -7.97 -11.08 -5.94
C ALA A 82 -7.81 -10.23 -4.67
N PHE A 83 -8.52 -9.11 -4.56
CA PHE A 83 -8.50 -8.24 -3.38
C PHE A 83 -8.87 -8.99 -2.11
N VAL A 84 -10.00 -9.68 -2.11
CA VAL A 84 -10.50 -10.44 -0.94
C VAL A 84 -9.52 -11.56 -0.57
N ARG A 85 -8.94 -12.25 -1.55
CA ARG A 85 -7.97 -13.34 -1.30
C ARG A 85 -6.67 -12.82 -0.69
N PHE A 86 -6.17 -11.69 -1.16
CA PHE A 86 -4.90 -11.11 -0.68
C PHE A 86 -5.06 -10.29 0.59
N SER A 87 -6.18 -9.60 0.79
CA SER A 87 -6.48 -8.86 2.02
C SER A 87 -6.36 -9.76 3.26
N ARG A 88 -6.85 -11.00 3.18
CA ARG A 88 -6.69 -12.00 4.24
C ARG A 88 -5.23 -12.39 4.48
N ARG A 89 -4.40 -12.49 3.43
CA ARG A 89 -2.97 -12.87 3.54
C ARG A 89 -2.07 -11.75 4.02
N ILE A 90 -2.36 -10.50 3.65
CA ILE A 90 -1.56 -9.33 4.04
C ILE A 90 -1.69 -9.08 5.55
N GLY A 91 -2.87 -9.30 6.14
CA GLY A 91 -3.09 -9.20 7.58
C GLY A 91 -2.15 -10.09 8.40
N ASP A 92 -1.90 -11.32 7.94
CA ASP A 92 -1.06 -12.31 8.64
C ASP A 92 0.43 -12.19 8.28
N ALA A 93 0.76 -11.71 7.07
CA ALA A 93 2.14 -11.60 6.62
C ALA A 93 2.87 -10.34 7.12
N VAL A 94 2.12 -9.29 7.44
CA VAL A 94 2.62 -7.97 7.90
C VAL A 94 2.61 -7.85 9.42
N VAL A 95 1.72 -8.54 10.14
CA VAL A 95 1.67 -8.56 11.60
C VAL A 95 2.32 -9.86 12.09
N GLY A 96 3.56 -9.77 12.57
CA GLY A 96 4.17 -10.89 13.30
C GLY A 96 3.37 -11.19 14.59
N PRO A 97 3.33 -12.45 15.06
CA PRO A 97 2.61 -12.78 16.30
C PRO A 97 3.16 -11.94 17.47
N GLY A 98 2.30 -11.16 18.14
CA GLY A 98 2.64 -10.43 19.38
C GLY A 98 2.64 -8.89 19.34
N ILE A 99 2.30 -8.20 18.23
CA ILE A 99 2.31 -6.71 18.15
C ILE A 99 0.96 -6.02 18.48
N GLU A 100 -0.06 -6.72 18.96
CA GLU A 100 -1.40 -6.13 19.07
C GLU A 100 -1.47 -4.90 20.01
N GLU A 101 -0.65 -4.83 21.05
CA GLU A 101 -0.58 -3.67 21.96
C GLU A 101 0.86 -3.45 22.43
N VAL A 102 1.51 -2.38 21.95
CA VAL A 102 2.86 -1.99 22.42
C VAL A 102 2.73 -0.80 23.37
N ARG A 103 3.20 -0.97 24.61
CA ARG A 103 3.30 0.10 25.61
C ARG A 103 4.28 1.17 25.15
N MET A 104 3.82 2.41 25.00
CA MET A 104 4.66 3.56 24.61
C MET A 104 5.51 4.12 25.76
N ASP A 105 5.38 3.56 26.96
CA ASP A 105 6.05 4.03 28.19
C ASP A 105 7.58 3.91 28.12
N THR A 106 8.11 2.94 27.37
CA THR A 106 9.56 2.72 27.24
C THR A 106 10.20 3.70 26.25
N PRO A 107 11.15 4.57 26.67
CA PRO A 107 11.77 5.57 25.79
C PRO A 107 12.54 4.96 24.61
N ARG A 108 13.06 3.73 24.78
CA ARG A 108 13.70 2.96 23.70
C ARG A 108 12.72 2.60 22.59
N VAL A 109 11.53 2.12 22.94
CA VAL A 109 10.48 1.75 21.98
C VAL A 109 9.98 2.98 21.22
N LYS A 110 9.78 4.11 21.92
CA LYS A 110 9.39 5.39 21.29
C LYS A 110 10.42 5.88 20.27
N GLY A 111 11.71 5.82 20.61
CA GLY A 111 12.79 6.20 19.69
C GLY A 111 12.82 5.35 18.42
N VAL A 112 12.65 4.03 18.58
CA VAL A 112 12.61 3.07 17.47
C VAL A 112 11.41 3.34 16.55
N VAL A 113 10.22 3.57 17.10
CA VAL A 113 9.01 3.89 16.31
C VAL A 113 9.17 5.21 15.53
N VAL A 114 9.72 6.26 16.15
CA VAL A 114 9.95 7.56 15.49
C VAL A 114 10.96 7.43 14.35
N LEU A 115 12.07 6.72 14.58
CA LEU A 115 13.08 6.49 13.55
C LEU A 115 12.48 5.74 12.35
N TYR A 116 11.60 4.75 12.60
CA TYR A 116 10.92 4.02 11.54
C TYR A 116 9.93 4.88 10.77
N ALA A 117 9.12 5.69 11.45
CA ALA A 117 8.21 6.62 10.78
C ALA A 117 8.98 7.58 9.87
N LEU A 118 10.13 8.07 10.34
CA LEU A 118 11.01 8.95 9.56
C LEU A 118 11.61 8.23 8.35
N LEU A 119 12.02 6.97 8.49
CA LEU A 119 12.54 6.16 7.38
C LEU A 119 11.47 5.93 6.31
N VAL A 120 10.25 5.57 6.70
CA VAL A 120 9.11 5.37 5.78
C VAL A 120 8.77 6.68 5.06
N LEU A 121 8.77 7.81 5.77
CA LEU A 121 8.50 9.12 5.20
C LEU A 121 9.57 9.50 4.16
N MET A 122 10.85 9.40 4.52
CA MET A 122 11.97 9.69 3.62
C MET A 122 11.91 8.84 2.36
N MET A 123 11.69 7.53 2.50
CA MET A 123 11.57 6.62 1.35
C MET A 123 10.38 6.94 0.46
N THR A 124 9.26 7.35 1.04
CA THR A 124 8.08 7.78 0.26
C THR A 124 8.40 9.02 -0.56
N ILE A 125 9.03 10.02 0.03
CA ILE A 125 9.44 11.26 -0.66
C ILE A 125 10.45 10.95 -1.77
N THR A 126 11.48 10.15 -1.47
CA THR A 126 12.48 9.74 -2.46
C THR A 126 11.84 8.95 -3.58
N GLY A 127 10.95 8.00 -3.29
CA GLY A 127 10.24 7.21 -4.31
C GLY A 127 9.38 8.07 -5.23
N ILE A 128 8.63 9.03 -4.68
CA ILE A 128 7.85 9.99 -5.48
C ILE A 128 8.77 10.85 -6.36
N TYR A 129 9.88 11.34 -5.82
CA TYR A 129 10.81 12.17 -6.58
C TYR A 129 11.54 11.38 -7.68
N THR A 130 11.98 10.16 -7.38
CA THR A 130 12.54 9.25 -8.38
C THR A 130 11.54 8.98 -9.50
N TRP A 131 10.28 8.72 -9.15
CA TRP A 131 9.24 8.54 -10.15
C TRP A 131 9.01 9.79 -10.99
N TYR A 132 8.96 10.96 -10.38
CA TYR A 132 8.87 12.24 -11.09
C TYR A 132 10.01 12.41 -12.10
N LEU A 133 11.25 12.03 -11.75
CA LEU A 133 12.39 12.08 -12.68
C LEU A 133 12.24 11.08 -13.84
N VAL A 134 11.82 9.85 -13.57
CA VAL A 134 11.55 8.84 -14.62
C VAL A 134 10.42 9.32 -15.53
N ASP A 135 9.36 9.88 -14.95
CA ASP A 135 8.23 10.39 -15.70
C ASP A 135 8.63 11.55 -16.63
N SER A 136 9.29 12.56 -16.08
CA SER A 136 9.68 13.77 -16.82
C SER A 136 10.76 13.53 -17.88
N ASN A 137 11.71 12.62 -17.64
CA ASN A 137 12.84 12.41 -18.55
C ASN A 137 12.64 11.26 -19.53
N ILE A 138 11.80 10.27 -19.21
CA ILE A 138 11.67 9.05 -20.02
C ILE A 138 10.23 8.88 -20.52
N LEU A 139 9.25 8.80 -19.63
CA LEU A 139 7.88 8.41 -20.00
C LEU A 139 7.10 9.54 -20.69
N ALA A 140 7.21 10.78 -20.22
CA ALA A 140 6.53 11.92 -20.83
C ALA A 140 7.04 12.17 -22.25
N PRO A 141 8.36 12.25 -22.50
CA PRO A 141 8.89 12.43 -23.85
C PRO A 141 8.52 11.26 -24.77
N TRP A 142 8.52 10.02 -24.26
CA TRP A 142 8.11 8.84 -25.03
C TRP A 142 6.64 8.88 -25.44
N ALA A 143 5.74 9.24 -24.52
CA ALA A 143 4.31 9.37 -24.81
C ALA A 143 4.02 10.51 -25.81
N ILE A 144 4.75 11.63 -25.69
CA ILE A 144 4.67 12.76 -26.64
C ILE A 144 5.18 12.34 -28.02
N GLY A 145 6.29 11.60 -28.09
CA GLY A 145 6.85 11.10 -29.34
C GLY A 145 5.91 10.17 -30.12
N LEU A 146 5.01 9.49 -29.41
CA LEU A 146 3.97 8.63 -30.00
C LEU A 146 2.59 9.31 -30.05
N ASN A 147 2.49 10.59 -29.68
CA ASN A 147 1.27 11.39 -29.61
C ASN A 147 0.09 10.66 -28.93
N SER A 148 0.37 9.89 -27.88
CA SER A 148 -0.59 8.96 -27.28
C SER A 148 -0.87 9.31 -25.82
N ILE A 149 -2.08 9.80 -25.56
CA ILE A 149 -2.59 10.06 -24.21
C ILE A 149 -2.67 8.75 -23.41
N SER A 150 -3.01 7.65 -24.05
CA SER A 150 -3.08 6.33 -23.41
C SER A 150 -1.72 5.93 -22.83
N LEU A 151 -0.62 6.16 -23.54
CA LEU A 151 0.73 5.88 -23.03
C LEU A 151 1.12 6.78 -21.85
N ARG A 152 0.64 8.03 -21.82
CA ARG A 152 0.81 8.92 -20.67
C ARG A 152 0.11 8.37 -19.42
N VAL A 153 -1.13 7.91 -19.58
CA VAL A 153 -1.91 7.28 -18.48
C VAL A 153 -1.25 5.99 -18.02
N PHE A 154 -0.75 5.17 -18.95
CA PHE A 154 0.01 3.95 -18.62
C PHE A 154 1.23 4.27 -17.76
N GLY A 155 2.02 5.27 -18.14
CA GLY A 155 3.19 5.71 -17.37
C GLY A 155 2.79 6.09 -15.94
N LEU A 156 1.82 6.99 -15.77
CA LEU A 156 1.37 7.42 -14.44
C LEU A 156 0.87 6.25 -13.57
N ALA A 157 0.11 5.31 -14.17
CA ALA A 157 -0.37 4.13 -13.46
C ALA A 157 0.78 3.18 -13.06
N MET A 158 1.76 2.98 -13.94
CA MET A 158 2.98 2.22 -13.63
C MET A 158 3.74 2.83 -12.45
N GLY A 159 3.76 4.16 -12.35
CA GLY A 159 4.36 4.86 -11.22
C GLY A 159 3.70 4.62 -9.90
N ALA A 160 2.38 4.79 -9.86
CA ALA A 160 1.58 4.50 -8.68
C ALA A 160 1.79 3.04 -8.25
N PHE A 161 1.81 2.10 -9.20
CA PHE A 161 2.07 0.68 -8.92
C PHE A 161 3.44 0.46 -8.27
N ILE A 162 4.52 0.99 -8.86
CA ILE A 162 5.88 0.79 -8.35
C ILE A 162 6.08 1.44 -6.98
N ILE A 163 5.60 2.67 -6.78
CA ILE A 163 5.71 3.37 -5.49
C ILE A 163 4.96 2.59 -4.41
N CYS A 164 3.73 2.17 -4.66
CA CYS A 164 2.96 1.39 -3.68
C CYS A 164 3.61 0.04 -3.38
N LEU A 165 4.19 -0.63 -4.39
CA LEU A 165 4.94 -1.88 -4.20
C LEU A 165 6.17 -1.68 -3.32
N LEU A 166 6.94 -0.63 -3.58
CA LEU A 166 8.11 -0.30 -2.78
C LEU A 166 7.75 -0.01 -1.32
N ILE A 167 6.69 0.78 -1.09
CA ILE A 167 6.19 1.08 0.25
C ILE A 167 5.73 -0.21 0.97
N GLN A 168 5.00 -1.10 0.30
CA GLN A 168 4.57 -2.38 0.90
C GLN A 168 5.75 -3.27 1.29
N VAL A 169 6.75 -3.40 0.42
CA VAL A 169 7.96 -4.18 0.70
C VAL A 169 8.67 -3.63 1.93
N ILE A 170 8.81 -2.30 2.02
CA ILE A 170 9.43 -1.64 3.17
C ILE A 170 8.60 -1.87 4.44
N ILE A 171 7.28 -1.65 4.41
CA ILE A 171 6.41 -1.88 5.56
C ILE A 171 6.49 -3.34 6.03
N ALA A 172 6.53 -4.31 5.11
CA ALA A 172 6.66 -5.72 5.45
C ALA A 172 8.02 -6.06 6.09
N ILE A 173 9.13 -5.52 5.57
CA ILE A 173 10.47 -5.72 6.12
C ILE A 173 10.58 -5.05 7.49
N VAL A 174 10.18 -3.78 7.58
CA VAL A 174 10.28 -2.97 8.80
C VAL A 174 9.34 -3.49 9.88
N GLY A 175 8.10 -3.86 9.54
CA GLY A 175 7.15 -4.45 10.49
C GLY A 175 7.71 -5.71 11.16
N ARG A 176 8.38 -6.57 10.40
CA ARG A 176 9.06 -7.77 10.94
C ARG A 176 10.26 -7.41 11.83
N SER A 177 11.10 -6.47 11.40
CA SER A 177 12.26 -6.03 12.19
C SER A 177 11.84 -5.34 13.50
N ALA A 178 10.82 -4.50 13.47
CA ALA A 178 10.27 -3.84 14.65
C ALA A 178 9.72 -4.87 15.64
N THR A 179 9.02 -5.90 15.14
CA THR A 179 8.55 -7.02 15.98
C THR A 179 9.69 -7.71 16.69
N LYS A 180 10.77 -8.01 15.98
CA LYS A 180 11.92 -8.67 16.58
C LYS A 180 12.57 -7.82 17.67
N VAL A 181 12.81 -6.53 17.39
CA VAL A 181 13.49 -5.62 18.33
C VAL A 181 12.60 -5.32 19.54
N ILE A 182 11.29 -5.14 19.37
CA ILE A 182 10.37 -4.88 20.48
C ILE A 182 10.32 -6.09 21.42
N ILE A 183 10.21 -7.31 20.89
CA ILE A 183 10.24 -8.54 21.70
C ILE A 183 11.57 -8.67 22.44
N GLU A 184 12.71 -8.46 21.76
CA GLU A 184 14.04 -8.55 22.36
C GLU A 184 14.28 -7.53 23.48
N VAL A 185 13.74 -6.31 23.34
CA VAL A 185 13.83 -5.28 24.38
C VAL A 185 12.91 -5.58 25.57
N LEU A 186 11.71 -6.11 25.33
CA LEU A 186 10.78 -6.51 26.39
C LEU A 186 11.32 -7.70 27.20
N ASP A 187 11.82 -8.74 26.52
CA ASP A 187 12.45 -9.90 27.18
C ASP A 187 13.72 -9.49 27.96
N GLY A 188 14.47 -8.50 27.45
CA GLY A 188 15.63 -7.94 28.12
C GLY A 188 15.29 -7.20 29.40
N ASP A 189 14.27 -6.32 29.38
CA ASP A 189 13.81 -5.59 30.58
C ASP A 189 13.25 -6.56 31.65
N ASP A 190 12.47 -7.58 31.27
CA ASP A 190 11.94 -8.56 32.24
C ASP A 190 13.04 -9.40 32.93
N SER A 191 14.18 -9.61 32.24
CA SER A 191 15.32 -10.32 32.81
C SER A 191 16.16 -9.46 33.77
N GLU A 192 16.18 -8.14 33.60
CA GLU A 192 16.95 -7.20 34.45
C GLU A 192 16.27 -6.96 35.81
N PHE A 193 15.01 -7.37 35.99
CA PHE A 193 14.27 -7.33 37.27
C PHE A 193 14.38 -8.61 38.11
N LEU A 194 15.03 -9.67 37.61
CA LEU A 194 15.19 -10.95 38.32
C LEU A 194 16.59 -11.19 38.92
N ASP A 195 17.54 -10.27 38.70
CA ASP A 195 18.86 -10.23 39.36
C ASP A 195 18.92 -9.13 40.44
#